data_AF-A0A7M3WPK0-F1
#
_entry.id   AF-A0A7M3WPK0-F1
#
_cell.length_a   1.000
_cell.length_b   1.000
_cell.length_c   1.000
_cell.angle_alpha   90.00
_cell.angle_beta   90.00
_cell.angle_gamma   90.00
#
_symmetry.space_group_name_H-M   'P 1'
#
loop_
_entity.id
_entity.type
_entity.pdbx_description
1 polymer ?
#
loop_
_entity_poly.entity_id
_entity_poly.type
_entity_poly.pdbx_seq_one_letter_code
_entity_poly.pdbx_strand_id
1 'polypeptide(L)' 'MNVVLASGSARRKQMLEAVGVHPTVAPVDVSEARIHGTVDAQVLHIAKEKAQAVGDDHAGSVVLVADTML' A
#
# COMPACT_ATOMS: atom_id res chain seq x y z
N MET A 1 18.07 3.66 -4.94
CA MET A 1 17.02 3.63 -3.90
C MET A 1 15.81 2.97 -4.53
N ASN A 2 15.36 1.84 -3.99
CA ASN A 2 14.26 1.07 -4.59
C ASN A 2 12.93 1.48 -3.95
N VAL A 3 11.90 1.63 -4.78
CA VAL A 3 10.54 1.94 -4.33
C VAL A 3 9.66 0.74 -4.65
N VAL A 4 8.91 0.28 -3.66
CA VAL A 4 7.97 -0.85 -3.77
C VAL A 4 6.56 -0.31 -3.60
N LEU A 5 5.65 -0.68 -4.49
CA LEU A 5 4.23 -0.40 -4.34
C LEU A 5 3.53 -1.67 -3.85
N ALA A 6 3.15 -1.65 -2.57
CA ALA A 6 2.46 -2.74 -1.90
C ALA A 6 0.95 -2.71 -2.17
N SER A 7 0.59 -2.71 -3.45
CA SER A 7 -0.79 -2.57 -3.92
C SER A 7 -0.96 -3.12 -5.33
N GLY A 8 -1.98 -3.94 -5.55
CA GLY A 8 -2.37 -4.43 -6.87
C GLY A 8 -3.07 -3.39 -7.77
N SER A 9 -3.31 -2.16 -7.28
CA SER A 9 -4.03 -1.13 -8.03
C SER A 9 -3.22 -0.54 -9.20
N ALA A 10 -3.69 -0.79 -10.42
CA ALA A 10 -3.14 -0.21 -11.64
C ALA A 10 -3.15 1.34 -11.62
N ARG A 11 -4.20 1.95 -11.05
CA ARG A 11 -4.29 3.43 -10.94
C ARG A 11 -3.18 4.00 -10.07
N ARG A 12 -2.86 3.37 -8.94
CA ARG A 12 -1.80 3.86 -8.04
C ARG A 12 -0.42 3.76 -8.71
N LYS A 13 -0.18 2.68 -9.45
CA LYS A 13 1.04 2.54 -10.27
C LYS A 13 1.14 3.68 -11.29
N GLN A 14 0.08 3.92 -12.06
CA GLN A 14 0.05 4.99 -13.07
C GLN A 14 0.30 6.38 -12.46
N MET A 15 -0.26 6.67 -11.29
CA MET A 15 -0.03 7.94 -10.59
C MET A 15 1.45 8.12 -10.20
N LEU A 16 2.12 7.06 -9.76
CA LEU A 16 3.56 7.10 -9.43
C LEU A 16 4.41 7.27 -10.69
N GLU A 17 4.09 6.54 -11.76
CA GLU A 17 4.79 6.64 -13.04
C GLU A 17 4.64 8.03 -13.65
N ALA A 18 3.48 8.67 -13.52
CA ALA A 18 3.23 10.03 -14.00
C ALA A 18 4.11 11.09 -13.31
N VAL A 19 4.61 10.83 -12.10
CA VAL A 19 5.54 11.71 -11.38
C VAL A 19 7.00 11.22 -11.47
N GLY A 20 7.30 10.27 -12.37
CA GLY A 20 8.65 9.77 -12.61
C GLY A 20 9.14 8.71 -11.62
N VAL A 21 8.24 8.14 -10.80
CA VAL A 21 8.55 7.03 -9.89
C VAL A 21 8.13 5.72 -10.54
N HIS A 22 9.09 4.80 -10.73
CA HIS A 22 8.84 3.48 -11.32
C HIS A 22 8.97 2.41 -10.24
N PRO A 23 7.89 2.11 -9.49
CA PRO A 23 7.97 1.17 -8.38
C PRO A 23 7.96 -0.29 -8.87
N THR A 24 8.59 -1.17 -8.08
CA THR A 24 8.30 -2.60 -8.15
C THR A 24 6.94 -2.86 -7.52
N VAL A 25 6.02 -3.50 -8.25
CA VAL A 25 4.68 -3.82 -7.72
C VAL A 25 4.75 -5.14 -6.96
N ALA A 26 4.38 -5.12 -5.68
CA ALA A 26 4.37 -6.28 -4.79
C ALA A 26 3.06 -6.32 -4.00
N PRO A 27 1.95 -6.80 -4.60
CA PRO A 27 0.65 -6.78 -3.93
C PRO A 27 0.68 -7.67 -2.69
N VAL A 28 0.08 -7.17 -1.61
CA VAL A 28 -0.12 -7.91 -0.36
C VAL A 28 -1.58 -8.30 -0.22
N ASP A 29 -1.82 -9.50 0.32
CA ASP A 29 -3.15 -9.99 0.65
C ASP A 29 -3.42 -9.74 2.13
N VAL A 30 -4.37 -8.85 2.43
CA VAL A 30 -4.79 -8.53 3.80
C VAL A 30 -6.31 -8.48 3.85
N SER A 31 -6.85 -8.80 5.04
CA SER A 31 -8.28 -8.67 5.28
C SER A 31 -8.70 -7.21 5.22
N GLU A 32 -9.61 -6.86 4.31
CA GLU A 32 -10.22 -5.52 4.26
C GLU A 32 -11.48 -5.42 5.14
N ALA A 33 -11.56 -6.26 6.19
CA ALA A 33 -12.68 -6.25 7.11
C ALA A 33 -12.77 -4.89 7.82
N ARG A 34 -13.96 -4.30 7.83
CA ARG A 34 -14.18 -3.04 8.54
C ARG A 34 -14.08 -3.28 10.03
N ILE A 35 -13.17 -2.56 10.68
CA ILE A 35 -13.12 -2.45 12.12
C ILE A 35 -14.14 -1.41 12.62
N HIS A 36 -14.55 -1.52 13.88
CA HIS A 36 -15.31 -0.46 14.52
C HIS A 36 -14.46 0.82 14.62
N GLY A 37 -15.06 1.96 14.27
CA GLY A 37 -14.40 3.25 14.32
C GLY A 37 -14.87 4.17 13.19
N THR A 38 -14.25 5.34 13.12
CA THR A 38 -14.45 6.32 12.05
C THR A 38 -13.81 5.85 10.74
N VAL A 39 -14.23 6.40 9.61
CA VAL A 39 -13.74 5.99 8.27
C VAL A 39 -12.23 6.20 8.12
N ASP A 40 -11.70 7.31 8.65
CA ASP A 40 -10.27 7.59 8.68
C ASP A 40 -9.50 6.55 9.52
N ALA A 41 -10.05 6.12 10.66
CA ALA A 41 -9.46 5.06 11.47
C ALA A 41 -9.44 3.72 10.73
N GLN A 42 -10.51 3.39 10.00
CA GLN A 42 -10.60 2.17 9.19
C GLN A 42 -9.57 2.18 8.04
N VAL A 43 -9.51 3.27 7.25
CA VAL A 43 -8.53 3.43 6.17
C VAL A 43 -7.11 3.35 6.68
N LEU A 44 -6.81 4.04 7.80
CA LEU A 44 -5.48 4.02 8.39
C LEU A 44 -5.10 2.64 8.92
N HIS A 45 -6.06 1.90 9.48
CA HIS A 45 -5.83 0.54 9.94
C HIS A 45 -5.45 -0.38 8.79
N ILE A 46 -6.25 -0.42 7.72
CA ILE A 46 -5.97 -1.26 6.54
C ILE A 46 -4.62 -0.87 5.90
N ALA A 47 -4.33 0.42 5.78
CA ALA A 47 -3.04 0.87 5.23
C ALA A 47 -1.84 0.37 6.07
N LYS A 48 -1.98 0.34 7.41
CA LYS A 48 -0.96 -0.20 8.31
C LYS A 48 -0.82 -1.72 8.19
N GLU A 49 -1.93 -2.45 8.09
CA GLU A 49 -1.89 -3.90 7.89
C GLU A 49 -1.20 -4.25 6.56
N LYS A 50 -1.53 -3.52 5.48
CA LYS A 50 -0.83 -3.66 4.19
C LYS A 50 0.68 -3.43 4.34
N ALA A 51 1.10 -2.44 5.12
CA ALA A 51 2.52 -2.17 5.34
C ALA A 51 3.23 -3.29 6.10
N GLN A 52 2.57 -3.88 7.10
CA GLN A 52 3.10 -4.99 7.89
C GLN A 52 3.20 -6.28 7.07
N ALA A 53 2.24 -6.52 6.17
CA ALA A 53 2.19 -7.72 5.34
C ALA A 53 3.29 -7.81 4.28
N VAL A 54 3.96 -6.70 3.95
CA VAL A 54 5.07 -6.68 2.98
C VAL A 54 6.29 -7.47 3.48
N GLY A 55 6.45 -7.57 4.81
CA GLY A 55 7.52 -8.34 5.43
C GLY A 55 8.93 -7.84 5.08
N ASP A 56 9.92 -8.70 5.34
CA ASP A 56 11.35 -8.40 5.17
C ASP A 56 11.85 -8.62 3.73
N ASP A 57 11.01 -9.12 2.82
CA ASP A 57 11.36 -9.43 1.42
C ASP A 57 11.82 -8.20 0.62
N HIS A 58 11.57 -7.01 1.15
CA HIS A 58 11.93 -5.72 0.55
C HIS A 58 12.90 -4.89 1.40
N ALA A 59 13.77 -5.56 2.18
CA ALA A 59 14.78 -4.89 3.02
C ALA A 59 15.57 -3.81 2.25
N GLY A 60 15.73 -2.64 2.86
CA GLY A 60 16.43 -1.49 2.27
C GLY A 60 15.66 -0.72 1.19
N SER A 61 14.41 -1.09 0.92
CA SER A 61 13.51 -0.37 -0.01
C SER A 61 12.56 0.57 0.73
N VAL A 62 12.05 1.59 0.03
CA VAL A 62 10.90 2.37 0.50
C VAL A 62 9.62 1.70 0.02
N VAL A 63 8.78 1.31 0.96
CA VAL A 63 7.49 0.66 0.68
C VAL A 63 6.38 1.70 0.73
N LEU A 64 5.61 1.79 -0.35
CA LEU A 64 4.44 2.64 -0.49
C LEU A 64 3.17 1.79 -0.35
N VAL A 65 2.32 2.19 0.59
CA VAL A 65 0.98 1.63 0.82
C VAL A 65 -0.05 2.74 0.73
N ALA A 66 -1.27 2.38 0.32
CA ALA A 66 -2.40 3.29 0.36
C ALA A 66 -3.70 2.50 0.45
N ASP A 67 -4.66 3.07 1.16
CA ASP A 67 -6.04 2.58 1.19
C ASP A 67 -7.01 3.74 0.94
N THR A 68 -8.26 3.43 0.55
CA THR A 68 -9.22 4.44 0.12
C THR A 68 -10.64 3.93 0.38
N MET A 69 -11.42 4.68 1.15
CA MET A 69 -12.84 4.41 1.40
C MET A 69 -13.71 5.58 0.93
N LEU A 70 -14.98 5.28 0.62
CA LEU A 70 -16.04 6.25 0.31
C LEU A 70 -16.84 6.58 1.57
#